data_AF-H1VZV8-F1
#
_entry.id   AF-H1VZV8-F1
#
_cell.length_a   1.000
_cell.length_b   1.000
_cell.length_c   1.000
_cell.angle_alpha   90.00
_cell.angle_beta   90.00
_cell.angle_gamma   90.00
#
_symmetry.space_group_name_H-M   'P 1'
#
loop_
_entity.id
_entity.type
_entity.pdbx_description
1 polymer ?
#
loop_
_entity_poly.entity_id
_entity_poly.type
_entity_poly.pdbx_seq_one_letter_code
_entity_poly.pdbx_strand_id
1 'polypeptide(L)'
;MEICVRYWQVFDARQEYIPQVLENFVRLVHHDHVRIKTRSWYLFQRFVKFLRAQVGNVAETVIQSIGDLLPIKAEVSENNGDDDMSSDESDHSADALFTSQLYLFEAIGCIASTGSTPADKQAYYARLVMNPLFSDMESHLPKAKSGDAQAILQIHHIILALGRLAHGFSDWQPGSTSAQNRPPPDKLVSDEFSRAAEAILIALSELNSSTDIRTACRASFSKLLGVLGSAVLPQLPQWIEGFLSQSSSKDEMAIFLRLLDQIVFGFKAEIYNVLNMLLTPLLQRIFAGLSEPVTGTDDEIQLGELRREYLSFLLVILNNELESVFISEANQGFFESLVNSVLTLGRTLVAENIGPSRLAFSVLARMVVVWGGPDCAKIAENPSAPSGSPNPSIPGFDRFMIDRFHPLCWEVFQDPNFRPHNDAQSKQVLNEIAGLEQAIYTKTGEMFIQHLQSSLFPHLGIDGSDFLRSMSTSVDRKGFSSYLQGLLKSRR
;
A
#
# COMPACT_ATOMS: atom_id res chain seq x y z
N MET A 1 24.34 23.33 14.38
CA MET A 1 23.18 22.43 14.20
C MET A 1 23.60 21.06 13.68
N GLU A 2 24.27 20.96 12.52
CA GLU A 2 24.72 19.67 11.94
C GLU A 2 25.47 18.78 12.93
N ILE A 3 26.46 19.35 13.64
CA ILE A 3 27.24 18.63 14.67
C ILE A 3 26.31 18.12 15.78
N CYS A 4 25.38 18.95 16.26
CA CYS A 4 24.45 18.57 17.33
C CYS A 4 23.54 17.42 16.90
N VAL A 5 23.05 17.42 15.64
CA VAL A 5 22.24 16.33 15.09
C VAL A 5 23.06 15.06 14.91
N ARG A 6 24.28 15.17 14.37
CA ARG A 6 25.15 14.01 14.12
C ARG A 6 25.54 13.30 15.42
N TYR A 7 25.80 14.07 16.48
CA TYR A 7 26.24 13.56 17.78
C TYR A 7 25.12 13.68 18.83
N TRP A 8 23.87 13.42 18.43
CA TRP A 8 22.71 13.58 19.31
C TRP A 8 22.82 12.75 20.60
N GLN A 9 23.50 11.60 20.55
CA GLN A 9 23.71 10.70 21.69
C GLN A 9 24.45 11.38 22.86
N VAL A 10 25.25 12.40 22.58
CA VAL A 10 25.92 13.18 23.63
C VAL A 10 24.90 13.90 24.51
N PHE A 11 23.81 14.41 23.92
CA PHE A 11 22.75 15.11 24.64
C PHE A 11 21.80 14.15 25.35
N ASP A 12 21.62 12.93 24.81
CA ASP A 12 20.87 11.88 25.52
C ASP A 12 21.60 11.46 26.81
N ALA A 13 22.94 11.37 26.76
CA ALA A 13 23.78 11.11 27.93
C ALA A 13 23.93 12.31 28.89
N ARG A 14 23.86 13.54 28.37
CA ARG A 14 24.08 14.80 29.10
C ARG A 14 22.92 15.77 28.88
N GLN A 15 21.79 15.43 29.49
CA GLN A 15 20.50 16.11 29.27
C GLN A 15 20.51 17.59 29.69
N GLU A 16 21.44 18.01 30.57
CA GLU A 16 21.59 19.40 30.99
C GLU A 16 21.91 20.37 29.84
N TYR A 17 22.47 19.87 28.72
CA TYR A 17 22.77 20.70 27.55
C TYR A 17 21.58 20.85 26.59
N ILE A 18 20.53 20.04 26.74
CA ILE A 18 19.37 20.05 25.83
C ILE A 18 18.70 21.43 25.75
N PRO A 19 18.37 22.11 26.88
CA PRO A 19 17.70 23.41 26.82
C PRO A 19 18.49 24.48 26.05
N GLN A 20 19.79 24.59 26.33
CA GLN A 20 20.67 25.56 25.68
C GLN A 20 20.79 25.29 24.17
N VAL A 21 20.84 24.03 23.77
CA VAL A 21 20.89 23.66 22.35
C VAL A 21 19.57 23.99 21.67
N LEU A 22 18.44 23.64 22.29
CA LEU A 22 17.11 23.98 21.75
C LEU A 22 16.92 25.49 21.59
N GLU A 23 17.35 26.31 22.55
CA GLU A 23 17.31 27.77 22.44
C GLU A 23 18.10 28.27 21.22
N ASN A 24 19.29 27.70 20.98
CA ASN A 24 20.08 28.03 19.78
C ASN A 24 19.40 27.57 18.48
N PHE A 25 18.76 26.40 18.49
CA PHE A 25 17.96 25.94 17.34
C PHE A 25 16.78 26.87 17.08
N VAL A 26 16.03 27.26 18.12
CA VAL A 26 14.92 28.23 18.01
C VAL A 26 15.40 29.54 17.39
N ARG A 27 16.57 30.06 17.78
CA ARG A 27 17.12 31.25 17.14
C ARG A 27 17.42 31.04 15.64
N LEU A 28 17.95 29.87 15.27
CA LEU A 28 18.38 29.57 13.91
C LEU A 28 17.23 29.21 12.96
N VAL A 29 16.09 28.72 13.47
CA VAL A 29 14.88 28.51 12.66
C VAL A 29 14.20 29.83 12.27
N HIS A 30 14.51 30.93 12.96
CA HIS A 30 14.08 32.30 12.62
C HIS A 30 15.13 33.08 11.82
N HIS A 31 16.18 32.41 11.33
CA HIS A 31 17.24 33.11 10.60
C HIS A 31 16.72 33.75 9.30
N ASP A 32 17.15 34.98 8.99
CA ASP A 32 16.64 35.74 7.84
C ASP A 32 17.02 35.09 6.50
N HIS A 33 18.23 34.54 6.42
CA HIS A 33 18.71 33.86 5.21
C HIS A 33 17.96 32.56 4.94
N VAL A 34 17.21 32.51 3.82
CA VAL A 34 16.35 31.40 3.41
C VAL A 34 17.03 30.02 3.49
N ARG A 35 18.22 29.85 2.91
CA ARG A 35 18.94 28.55 2.93
C ARG A 35 19.29 28.08 4.35
N ILE A 36 19.59 29.01 5.26
CA ILE A 36 19.88 28.67 6.65
C ILE A 36 18.58 28.30 7.33
N LYS A 37 17.53 29.11 7.14
CA LYS A 37 16.19 28.89 7.69
C LYS A 37 15.63 27.52 7.33
N THR A 38 15.56 27.16 6.05
CA THR A 38 15.04 25.87 5.58
C THR A 38 15.86 24.70 6.10
N ARG A 39 17.20 24.82 6.08
CA ARG A 39 18.08 23.79 6.64
C ARG A 39 17.93 23.66 8.16
N SER A 40 17.75 24.76 8.87
CA SER A 40 17.49 24.78 10.32
C SER A 40 16.22 24.03 10.66
N TRP A 41 15.13 24.19 9.89
CA TRP A 41 13.87 23.48 10.10
C TRP A 41 14.04 21.96 10.04
N TYR A 42 14.74 21.48 9.01
CA TYR A 42 15.09 20.06 8.87
C TYR A 42 15.94 19.54 10.04
N LEU A 43 17.02 20.26 10.37
CA LEU A 43 17.93 19.84 11.43
C LEU A 43 17.27 19.88 12.81
N PHE A 44 16.38 20.84 13.03
CA PHE A 44 15.58 20.95 14.24
C PHE A 44 14.65 19.74 14.39
N GLN A 45 13.90 19.39 13.34
CA GLN A 45 13.07 18.18 13.31
C GLN A 45 13.89 16.92 13.62
N ARG A 46 15.06 16.76 12.99
CA ARG A 46 15.92 15.59 13.22
C ARG A 46 16.40 15.52 14.67
N PHE A 47 16.89 16.64 15.22
CA PHE A 47 17.40 16.72 16.58
C PHE A 47 16.34 16.33 17.61
N VAL A 48 15.16 16.93 17.47
CA VAL A 48 14.00 16.68 18.32
C VAL A 48 13.53 15.22 18.21
N LYS A 49 13.47 14.68 17.00
CA LYS A 49 13.04 13.29 16.78
C LYS A 49 13.93 12.29 17.51
N PHE A 50 15.25 12.50 17.49
CA PHE A 50 16.19 11.64 18.23
C PHE A 50 16.05 11.78 19.75
N LEU A 51 15.76 12.97 20.26
CA LEU A 51 15.67 13.26 21.70
C LEU A 51 14.24 13.30 22.23
N ARG A 52 13.29 12.69 21.51
CA ARG A 52 11.85 12.76 21.81
C ARG A 52 11.50 12.43 23.25
N ALA A 53 12.18 11.48 23.88
CA ALA A 53 11.92 11.11 25.27
C ALA A 53 12.24 12.23 26.28
N GLN A 54 13.15 13.15 25.93
CA GLN A 54 13.74 14.13 26.84
C GLN A 54 13.17 15.56 26.67
N VAL A 55 12.35 15.80 25.65
CA VAL A 55 11.89 17.17 25.27
C VAL A 55 10.45 17.49 25.70
N GLY A 56 9.77 16.59 26.39
CA GLY A 56 8.35 16.76 26.75
C GLY A 56 8.06 17.94 27.68
N ASN A 57 9.00 18.26 28.57
CA ASN A 57 8.89 19.36 29.54
C ASN A 57 9.00 20.76 28.92
N VAL A 58 9.63 20.88 27.75
CA VAL A 58 9.80 22.16 27.03
C VAL A 58 8.82 22.31 25.87
N ALA A 59 7.86 21.38 25.72
CA ALA A 59 6.96 21.32 24.57
C ALA A 59 6.20 22.62 24.33
N GLU A 60 5.52 23.12 25.36
CA GLU A 60 4.72 24.34 25.26
C GLU A 60 5.56 25.55 24.84
N THR A 61 6.71 25.74 25.49
CA THR A 61 7.62 26.85 25.21
C THR A 61 8.13 26.79 23.77
N VAL A 62 8.52 25.61 23.30
CA VAL A 62 9.05 25.44 21.94
C VAL A 62 7.95 25.68 20.90
N ILE A 63 6.74 25.15 21.11
CA ILE A 63 5.61 25.35 20.19
C ILE A 63 5.24 26.84 20.10
N GLN A 64 5.20 27.55 21.23
CA GLN A 64 4.95 28.99 21.24
C GLN A 64 6.07 29.77 20.55
N SER A 65 7.32 29.35 20.73
CA SER A 65 8.50 30.06 20.18
C SER A 65 8.64 29.95 18.67
N ILE A 66 8.01 28.96 18.03
CA ILE A 66 8.03 28.79 16.56
C ILE A 66 6.66 29.00 15.93
N GLY A 67 5.67 29.42 16.71
CA GLY A 67 4.27 29.53 16.28
C GLY A 67 4.06 30.54 15.16
N ASP A 68 4.87 31.60 15.11
CA ASP A 68 4.89 32.61 14.05
C ASP A 68 5.40 32.06 12.70
N LEU A 69 6.11 30.93 12.71
CA LEU A 69 6.60 30.25 11.51
C LEU A 69 5.59 29.24 10.94
N LEU A 70 4.48 28.96 11.62
CA LEU A 70 3.48 27.98 11.21
C LEU A 70 2.41 28.46 10.21
N PRO A 71 2.05 29.76 10.11
CA PRO A 71 1.13 30.22 9.08
C PRO A 71 1.62 29.82 7.68
N ILE A 72 0.76 29.11 6.96
CA ILE A 72 1.03 28.67 5.59
C ILE A 72 0.64 29.78 4.64
N LYS A 73 1.49 30.10 3.68
CA LYS A 73 1.21 31.06 2.62
C LYS A 73 1.52 30.42 1.28
N ALA A 74 0.49 29.87 0.64
CA ALA A 74 0.61 29.33 -0.70
C ALA A 74 0.73 30.46 -1.73
N GLU A 75 1.76 30.36 -2.56
CA GLU A 75 2.01 31.25 -3.68
C GLU A 75 2.02 30.43 -4.97
N VAL A 76 1.17 30.80 -5.93
CA VAL A 76 1.17 30.18 -7.26
C VAL A 76 2.28 30.84 -8.06
N SER A 77 3.28 30.06 -8.47
CA SER A 77 4.38 30.58 -9.28
C SER A 77 3.89 30.93 -10.68
N GLU A 78 4.15 32.14 -11.17
CA GLU A 78 3.70 32.61 -12.50
C GLU A 78 4.59 32.09 -13.66
N ASN A 79 5.73 31.43 -13.39
CA ASN A 79 6.70 31.01 -14.40
C ASN A 79 6.70 29.49 -14.65
N ASN A 80 5.86 29.03 -15.58
CA ASN A 80 6.01 27.74 -16.27
C ASN A 80 6.61 27.93 -17.68
N GLY A 81 7.36 29.02 -17.91
CA GLY A 81 7.69 29.52 -19.26
C GLY A 81 9.16 29.53 -19.68
N ASP A 82 10.14 29.40 -18.76
CA ASP A 82 11.56 29.44 -19.14
C ASP A 82 12.29 28.20 -18.59
N ASP A 83 12.50 27.24 -19.50
CA ASP A 83 13.34 26.05 -19.35
C ASP A 83 14.84 26.42 -19.28
N ASP A 84 15.24 27.23 -18.31
CA ASP A 84 16.65 27.44 -17.97
C ASP A 84 16.85 27.27 -16.45
N MET A 85 16.43 26.10 -15.96
CA MET A 85 16.53 25.71 -14.55
C MET A 85 18.00 25.45 -14.17
N SER A 86 18.70 26.50 -13.77
CA SER A 86 19.89 26.39 -12.93
C SER A 86 19.50 25.67 -11.63
N SER A 87 20.23 24.62 -11.25
CA SER A 87 19.96 23.83 -10.03
C SER A 87 19.96 24.68 -8.75
N ASP A 88 20.59 25.86 -8.76
CA ASP A 88 20.65 26.78 -7.62
C ASP A 88 19.34 27.56 -7.36
N GLU A 89 18.44 27.71 -8.35
CA GLU A 89 17.16 28.43 -8.18
C GLU A 89 16.02 27.54 -7.67
N SER A 90 16.13 26.22 -7.87
CA SER A 90 15.14 25.24 -7.40
C SER A 90 14.98 25.22 -5.86
N ASP A 91 16.04 25.57 -5.11
CA ASP A 91 16.04 25.67 -3.64
C ASP A 91 15.32 26.93 -3.11
N HIS A 92 14.88 27.83 -3.98
CA HIS A 92 14.27 29.12 -3.63
C HIS A 92 12.79 29.25 -4.01
N SER A 93 12.17 28.21 -4.58
CA SER A 93 10.75 28.23 -4.93
C SER A 93 9.85 28.27 -3.69
N ALA A 94 8.65 28.84 -3.83
CA ALA A 94 7.64 28.83 -2.77
C ALA A 94 7.28 27.40 -2.33
N ASP A 95 7.31 26.44 -3.25
CA ASP A 95 7.07 25.02 -2.99
C ASP A 95 8.21 24.37 -2.19
N ALA A 96 9.48 24.70 -2.50
CA ALA A 96 10.64 24.22 -1.73
C ALA A 96 10.64 24.78 -0.30
N LEU A 97 10.23 26.04 -0.13
CA LEU A 97 10.02 26.66 1.17
C LEU A 97 8.93 25.95 1.97
N PHE A 98 7.77 25.70 1.38
CA PHE A 98 6.68 24.99 2.03
C PHE A 98 7.07 23.55 2.39
N THR A 99 7.68 22.82 1.47
CA THR A 99 8.20 21.47 1.70
C THR A 99 9.17 21.45 2.89
N SER A 100 9.99 22.49 3.06
CA SER A 100 10.85 22.64 4.23
C SER A 100 10.05 22.98 5.50
N GLN A 101 8.99 23.79 5.40
CA GLN A 101 8.12 24.17 6.52
C GLN A 101 7.43 22.96 7.14
N LEU A 102 7.13 21.92 6.35
CA LEU A 102 6.58 20.64 6.84
C LEU A 102 7.43 19.99 7.95
N TYR A 103 8.74 20.23 7.98
CA TYR A 103 9.60 19.75 9.07
C TYR A 103 9.24 20.38 10.42
N LEU A 104 8.74 21.62 10.45
CA LEU A 104 8.29 22.26 11.68
C LEU A 104 7.05 21.56 12.25
N PHE A 105 6.06 21.25 11.40
CA PHE A 105 4.86 20.51 11.81
C PHE A 105 5.23 19.12 12.35
N GLU A 106 6.12 18.40 11.69
CA GLU A 106 6.60 17.09 12.16
C GLU A 106 7.41 17.21 13.46
N ALA A 107 8.23 18.27 13.62
CA ALA A 107 8.97 18.54 14.85
C ALA A 107 8.02 18.78 16.03
N ILE A 108 7.00 19.62 15.85
CA ILE A 108 5.97 19.85 16.88
C ILE A 108 5.29 18.54 17.26
N GLY A 109 4.92 17.74 16.25
CA GLY A 109 4.34 16.43 16.51
C GLY A 109 5.25 15.56 17.39
N CYS A 110 6.55 15.49 17.09
CA CYS A 110 7.51 14.74 17.90
C CYS A 110 7.62 15.26 19.35
N ILE A 111 7.64 16.58 19.56
CA ILE A 111 7.78 17.20 20.89
C ILE A 111 6.49 17.05 21.71
N ALA A 112 5.33 17.11 21.05
CA ALA A 112 4.04 17.04 21.74
C ALA A 112 3.74 15.62 22.27
N SER A 113 4.28 14.59 21.64
CA SER A 113 3.87 13.19 21.80
C SER A 113 4.89 12.32 22.53
N THR A 114 5.54 12.90 23.55
CA THR A 114 6.49 12.18 24.40
C THR A 114 5.76 11.31 25.43
N GLY A 115 6.38 10.21 25.86
CA GLY A 115 5.80 9.33 26.89
C GLY A 115 5.64 9.97 28.27
N SER A 116 6.34 11.09 28.53
CA SER A 116 6.23 11.85 29.78
C SER A 116 5.14 12.94 29.73
N THR A 117 4.61 13.26 28.54
CA THR A 117 3.52 14.24 28.38
C THR A 117 2.17 13.56 28.59
N PRO A 118 1.34 13.98 29.56
CA PRO A 118 -0.03 13.49 29.73
C PRO A 118 -0.91 13.68 28.49
N ALA A 119 -1.81 12.75 28.21
CA ALA A 119 -2.61 12.73 26.97
C ALA A 119 -3.48 13.98 26.77
N ASP A 120 -4.00 14.58 27.84
CA ASP A 120 -4.72 15.85 27.83
C ASP A 120 -3.86 17.02 27.32
N LYS A 121 -2.58 17.06 27.72
CA LYS A 121 -1.60 18.03 27.21
C LYS A 121 -1.22 17.74 25.77
N GLN A 122 -1.05 16.48 25.39
CA GLN A 122 -0.78 16.10 24.00
C GLN A 122 -1.91 16.58 23.07
N ALA A 123 -3.16 16.32 23.46
CA ALA A 123 -4.35 16.78 22.74
C ALA A 123 -4.44 18.32 22.71
N TYR A 124 -4.12 18.99 23.82
CA TYR A 124 -4.03 20.46 23.84
C TYR A 124 -3.01 21.03 22.85
N TYR A 125 -1.80 20.46 22.79
CA TYR A 125 -0.78 20.89 21.83
C TYR A 125 -1.20 20.62 20.38
N ALA A 126 -1.87 19.49 20.11
CA ALA A 126 -2.44 19.21 18.79
C ALA A 126 -3.46 20.29 18.40
N ARG A 127 -4.39 20.65 19.29
CA ARG A 127 -5.38 21.71 19.07
C ARG A 127 -4.76 23.07 18.78
N LEU A 128 -3.68 23.41 19.49
CA LEU A 128 -2.99 24.69 19.32
C LEU A 128 -2.50 24.89 17.88
N VAL A 129 -2.07 23.81 17.23
CA VAL A 129 -1.58 23.83 15.84
C VAL A 129 -2.71 23.60 14.83
N MET A 130 -3.65 22.69 15.12
CA MET A 130 -4.71 22.30 14.17
C MET A 130 -5.81 23.34 14.03
N ASN A 131 -6.22 24.01 15.10
CA ASN A 131 -7.36 24.94 15.03
C ASN A 131 -7.12 26.11 14.04
N PRO A 132 -5.94 26.77 14.03
CA PRO A 132 -5.64 27.78 13.00
C PRO A 132 -5.70 27.22 11.57
N LEU A 133 -5.20 26.00 11.36
CA LEU A 133 -5.23 25.32 10.06
C LEU A 133 -6.67 25.01 9.61
N PHE A 134 -7.55 24.59 10.52
CA PHE A 134 -8.96 24.35 10.21
C PHE A 134 -9.68 25.63 9.81
N SER A 135 -9.50 26.73 10.57
CA SER A 135 -10.08 28.02 10.22
C SER A 135 -9.58 28.54 8.88
N ASP A 136 -8.30 28.33 8.58
CA ASP A 136 -7.70 28.72 7.30
C ASP A 136 -8.29 27.91 6.13
N MET A 137 -8.40 26.59 6.27
CA MET A 137 -9.03 25.70 5.29
C MET A 137 -10.48 26.07 5.03
N GLU A 138 -11.27 26.28 6.09
CA GLU A 138 -12.68 26.67 6.00
C GLU A 138 -12.86 27.99 5.24
N SER A 139 -11.97 28.97 5.48
CA SER A 139 -12.03 30.27 4.80
C SER A 139 -11.68 30.20 3.30
N HIS A 140 -10.82 29.26 2.90
CA HIS A 140 -10.39 29.09 1.51
C HIS A 140 -11.29 28.14 0.71
N LEU A 141 -12.02 27.24 1.38
CA LEU A 141 -12.83 26.21 0.72
C LEU A 141 -13.84 26.77 -0.31
N PRO A 142 -14.62 27.84 -0.03
CA PRO A 142 -15.55 28.40 -1.02
C PRO A 142 -14.86 28.91 -2.29
N LYS A 143 -13.69 29.54 -2.15
CA LYS A 143 -12.90 30.05 -3.28
C LYS A 143 -12.30 28.91 -4.09
N ALA A 144 -11.78 27.89 -3.41
CA ALA A 144 -11.25 26.70 -4.06
C ALA A 144 -12.32 25.98 -4.89
N LYS A 145 -13.56 25.85 -4.38
CA LYS A 145 -14.69 25.30 -5.14
C LYS A 145 -15.01 26.10 -6.40
N SER A 146 -14.77 27.41 -6.39
CA SER A 146 -14.93 28.28 -7.57
C SER A 146 -13.75 28.20 -8.57
N GLY A 147 -12.74 27.35 -8.31
CA GLY A 147 -11.60 27.16 -9.18
C GLY A 147 -10.42 28.10 -8.92
N ASP A 148 -10.38 28.79 -7.78
CA ASP A 148 -9.23 29.63 -7.39
C ASP A 148 -8.00 28.74 -7.10
N ALA A 149 -7.01 28.82 -7.99
CA ALA A 149 -5.78 28.03 -7.91
C ALA A 149 -4.99 28.29 -6.62
N GLN A 150 -4.98 29.52 -6.12
CA GLN A 150 -4.27 29.86 -4.88
C GLN A 150 -4.99 29.25 -3.67
N ALA A 151 -6.32 29.31 -3.65
CA ALA A 151 -7.10 28.68 -2.59
C ALA A 151 -6.99 27.15 -2.60
N ILE A 152 -6.94 26.53 -3.78
CA ILE A 152 -6.68 25.08 -3.93
C ILE A 152 -5.28 24.73 -3.38
N LEU A 153 -4.26 25.50 -3.74
CA LEU A 153 -2.89 25.27 -3.27
C LEU A 153 -2.75 25.48 -1.75
N GLN A 154 -3.46 26.46 -1.19
CA GLN A 154 -3.51 26.68 0.26
C GLN A 154 -4.10 25.46 0.98
N ILE A 155 -5.24 24.93 0.51
CA ILE A 155 -5.86 23.74 1.08
C ILE A 155 -4.94 22.52 0.94
N HIS A 156 -4.30 22.35 -0.22
CA HIS A 156 -3.28 21.32 -0.45
C HIS A 156 -2.17 21.36 0.60
N HIS A 157 -1.61 22.53 0.88
CA HIS A 157 -0.58 22.71 1.89
C HIS A 157 -1.09 22.41 3.31
N ILE A 158 -2.31 22.84 3.65
CA ILE A 158 -2.89 22.56 4.96
C ILE A 158 -3.07 21.04 5.17
N ILE A 159 -3.56 20.32 4.16
CA ILE A 159 -3.71 18.85 4.20
C ILE A 159 -2.37 18.19 4.53
N LEU A 160 -1.31 18.57 3.81
CA LEU A 160 0.04 18.03 4.03
C LEU A 160 0.59 18.36 5.42
N ALA A 161 0.34 19.58 5.92
CA ALA A 161 0.75 19.99 7.26
C ALA A 161 0.07 19.16 8.36
N LEU A 162 -1.24 18.92 8.24
CA LEU A 162 -1.99 18.04 9.15
C LEU A 162 -1.43 16.60 9.12
N GLY A 163 -1.16 16.06 7.93
CA GLY A 163 -0.53 14.75 7.78
C GLY A 163 0.86 14.66 8.41
N ARG A 164 1.68 15.71 8.27
CA ARG A 164 3.04 15.75 8.84
C ARG A 164 3.05 15.93 10.35
N LEU A 165 2.12 16.72 10.89
CA LEU A 165 1.88 16.81 12.33
C LEU A 165 1.51 15.42 12.89
N ALA A 166 0.58 14.71 12.24
CA ALA A 166 0.18 13.35 12.62
C ALA A 166 1.37 12.37 12.60
N HIS A 167 2.21 12.45 11.57
CA HIS A 167 3.43 11.64 11.50
C HIS A 167 4.40 11.93 12.65
N GLY A 168 4.52 13.19 13.07
CA GLY A 168 5.30 13.53 14.24
C GLY A 168 4.74 12.92 15.53
N PHE A 169 3.41 12.82 15.67
CA PHE A 169 2.79 12.18 16.82
C PHE A 169 3.00 10.65 16.85
N SER A 170 3.09 10.02 15.68
CA SER A 170 3.32 8.57 15.58
C SER A 170 4.29 8.20 14.47
N ASP A 171 5.41 7.58 14.86
CA ASP A 171 6.31 6.88 13.94
C ASP A 171 5.72 5.57 13.40
N TRP A 172 4.52 5.16 13.84
CA TRP A 172 3.88 3.97 13.32
C TRP A 172 3.52 4.16 11.85
N GLN A 173 3.91 3.17 11.04
CA GLN A 173 3.48 3.05 9.67
C GLN A 173 2.85 1.66 9.48
N PRO A 174 1.73 1.58 8.76
CA PRO A 174 1.09 0.30 8.48
C PRO A 174 2.06 -0.58 7.65
N GLY A 175 2.31 -1.82 8.10
CA GLY A 175 3.35 -2.69 7.54
C GLY A 175 4.63 -2.84 8.37
N SER A 176 4.87 -1.98 9.38
CA SER A 176 6.08 -2.09 10.20
C SER A 176 6.02 -3.26 11.19
N THR A 177 6.99 -4.17 11.12
CA THR A 177 7.13 -5.31 12.06
C THR A 177 7.46 -4.89 13.50
N SER A 178 7.93 -3.65 13.69
CA SER A 178 8.19 -3.07 15.02
C SER A 178 6.93 -2.76 15.83
N ALA A 179 5.74 -2.95 15.24
CA ALA A 179 4.45 -2.55 15.80
C ALA A 179 3.85 -3.49 16.85
N GLN A 180 4.41 -4.69 17.06
CA GLN A 180 3.73 -5.73 17.87
C GLN A 180 3.56 -5.38 19.36
N ASN A 181 4.16 -4.30 19.88
CA ASN A 181 4.16 -3.98 21.32
C ASN A 181 3.87 -2.51 21.68
N ARG A 182 3.25 -1.70 20.81
CA ARG A 182 2.86 -0.33 21.19
C ARG A 182 1.41 -0.30 21.71
N PRO A 183 1.12 0.33 22.85
CA PRO A 183 -0.25 0.55 23.27
C PRO A 183 -1.02 1.35 22.20
N PRO A 184 -2.34 1.11 22.06
CA PRO A 184 -3.18 1.87 21.16
C PRO A 184 -3.07 3.38 21.48
N PRO A 185 -3.20 4.26 20.48
CA PRO A 185 -3.21 5.71 20.72
C PRO A 185 -4.24 6.09 21.79
N ASP A 186 -3.88 7.03 22.66
CA ASP A 186 -4.83 7.54 23.65
C ASP A 186 -6.03 8.19 22.97
N LYS A 187 -7.23 7.92 23.46
CA LYS A 187 -8.48 8.38 22.86
C LYS A 187 -8.52 9.91 22.73
N LEU A 188 -8.01 10.66 23.73
CA LEU A 188 -8.02 12.11 23.66
C LEU A 188 -7.18 12.65 22.50
N VAL A 189 -6.07 11.99 22.18
CA VAL A 189 -5.22 12.38 21.06
C VAL A 189 -5.84 11.90 19.75
N SER A 190 -6.34 10.67 19.71
CA SER A 190 -7.02 10.11 18.53
C SER A 190 -8.22 10.96 18.12
N ASP A 191 -9.04 11.42 19.08
CA ASP A 191 -10.22 12.24 18.81
C ASP A 191 -9.84 13.57 18.12
N GLU A 192 -8.70 14.17 18.47
CA GLU A 192 -8.20 15.38 17.79
C GLU A 192 -7.77 15.12 16.35
N PHE A 193 -7.08 14.01 16.10
CA PHE A 193 -6.71 13.61 14.74
C PHE A 193 -7.90 13.09 13.93
N SER A 194 -8.98 12.62 14.58
CA SER A 194 -10.23 12.29 13.89
C SER A 194 -10.87 13.56 13.31
N ARG A 195 -10.81 14.69 14.02
CA ARG A 195 -11.25 16.00 13.47
C ARG A 195 -10.40 16.41 12.27
N ALA A 196 -9.09 16.17 12.31
CA ALA A 196 -8.21 16.42 11.17
C ALA A 196 -8.54 15.52 9.97
N ALA A 197 -8.81 14.23 10.21
CA ALA A 197 -9.24 13.29 9.17
C ALA A 197 -10.57 13.73 8.53
N GLU A 198 -11.54 14.16 9.33
CA GLU A 198 -12.82 14.70 8.86
C GLU A 198 -12.64 15.97 8.02
N ALA A 199 -11.81 16.91 8.44
CA ALA A 199 -11.52 18.12 7.67
C ALA A 199 -10.90 17.79 6.29
N ILE A 200 -9.96 16.84 6.25
CA ILE A 200 -9.35 16.40 4.99
C ILE A 200 -10.36 15.64 4.12
N LEU A 201 -11.24 14.82 4.70
CA LEU A 201 -12.33 14.17 3.97
C LEU A 201 -13.27 15.18 3.32
N ILE A 202 -13.64 16.24 4.04
CA ILE A 202 -14.45 17.33 3.49
C ILE A 202 -13.73 17.95 2.29
N ALA A 203 -12.45 18.31 2.43
CA ALA A 203 -11.66 18.85 1.34
C ALA A 203 -11.56 17.88 0.14
N LEU A 204 -11.37 16.58 0.38
CA LEU A 204 -11.35 15.55 -0.66
C LEU A 204 -12.68 15.46 -1.40
N SER A 205 -13.80 15.47 -0.67
CA SER A 205 -15.14 15.35 -1.26
C SER A 205 -15.51 16.56 -2.13
N GLU A 206 -15.10 17.76 -1.70
CA GLU A 206 -15.46 19.03 -2.32
C GLU A 206 -14.54 19.42 -3.47
N LEU A 207 -13.29 18.94 -3.45
CA LEU A 207 -12.24 19.24 -4.44
C LEU A 207 -11.73 17.98 -5.15
N ASN A 208 -12.60 16.97 -5.29
CA ASN A 208 -12.25 15.66 -5.86
C ASN A 208 -11.79 15.70 -7.33
N SER A 209 -11.96 16.82 -8.03
CA SER A 209 -11.48 17.04 -9.40
C SER A 209 -9.98 17.32 -9.45
N SER A 210 -9.40 17.91 -8.40
CA SER A 210 -7.98 18.24 -8.32
C SER A 210 -7.13 16.99 -8.02
N THR A 211 -6.20 16.67 -8.92
CA THR A 211 -5.20 15.59 -8.75
C THR A 211 -4.29 15.86 -7.55
N ASP A 212 -3.92 17.10 -7.32
CA ASP A 212 -3.00 17.51 -6.25
C ASP A 212 -3.65 17.34 -4.89
N ILE A 213 -4.91 17.75 -4.75
CA ILE A 213 -5.68 17.51 -3.52
C ILE A 213 -5.82 16.02 -3.25
N ARG A 214 -6.22 15.21 -4.25
CA ARG A 214 -6.34 13.75 -4.07
C ARG A 214 -5.00 13.14 -3.63
N THR A 215 -3.89 13.60 -4.19
CA THR A 215 -2.54 13.13 -3.85
C THR A 215 -2.14 13.53 -2.42
N ALA A 216 -2.36 14.78 -2.03
CA ALA A 216 -2.11 15.24 -0.66
C ALA A 216 -2.99 14.51 0.37
N CYS A 217 -4.26 14.27 0.04
CA CYS A 217 -5.18 13.50 0.88
C CYS A 217 -4.68 12.07 1.07
N ARG A 218 -4.28 11.35 0.02
CA ARG A 218 -3.70 9.99 0.13
C ARG A 218 -2.44 9.98 0.99
N ALA A 219 -1.51 10.91 0.73
CA ALA A 219 -0.27 11.02 1.47
C ALA A 219 -0.53 11.28 2.96
N SER A 220 -1.43 12.20 3.28
CA SER A 220 -1.75 12.60 4.66
C SER A 220 -2.54 11.53 5.40
N PHE A 221 -3.48 10.86 4.72
CA PHE A 221 -4.24 9.74 5.28
C PHE A 221 -3.30 8.62 5.74
N SER A 222 -2.30 8.24 4.94
CA SER A 222 -1.32 7.22 5.34
C SER A 222 -0.60 7.54 6.66
N LYS A 223 -0.38 8.83 6.95
CA LYS A 223 0.27 9.31 8.18
C LYS A 223 -0.70 9.37 9.36
N LEU A 224 -1.97 9.69 9.12
CA LEU A 224 -3.01 9.71 10.13
C LEU A 224 -3.29 8.32 10.73
N LEU A 225 -3.10 7.25 9.96
CA LEU A 225 -3.32 5.88 10.44
C LEU A 225 -2.51 5.57 11.71
N GLY A 226 -1.30 6.13 11.85
CA GLY A 226 -0.45 5.90 13.02
C GLY A 226 -0.93 6.52 14.32
N VAL A 227 -1.75 7.58 14.25
CA VAL A 227 -2.31 8.27 15.42
C VAL A 227 -3.76 7.90 15.68
N LEU A 228 -4.49 7.47 14.66
CA LEU A 228 -5.88 7.03 14.78
C LEU A 228 -6.00 5.56 15.17
N GLY A 229 -5.06 4.71 14.72
CA GLY A 229 -5.21 3.27 14.87
C GLY A 229 -6.58 2.80 14.35
N SER A 230 -7.26 1.94 15.10
CA SER A 230 -8.55 1.37 14.69
C SER A 230 -9.71 2.38 14.70
N ALA A 231 -9.53 3.57 15.28
CA ALA A 231 -10.53 4.63 15.25
C ALA A 231 -10.80 5.17 13.83
N VAL A 232 -9.90 4.89 12.87
CA VAL A 232 -10.08 5.26 11.46
C VAL A 232 -11.04 4.34 10.70
N LEU A 233 -11.24 3.10 11.16
CA LEU A 233 -11.99 2.09 10.41
C LEU A 233 -13.43 2.51 10.07
N PRO A 234 -14.19 3.18 10.95
CA PRO A 234 -15.52 3.70 10.61
C PRO A 234 -15.52 4.76 9.49
N GLN A 235 -14.43 5.51 9.33
CA GLN A 235 -14.29 6.56 8.31
C GLN A 235 -13.74 6.02 6.98
N LEU A 236 -13.06 4.86 7.00
CA LEU A 236 -12.40 4.26 5.84
C LEU A 236 -13.29 4.10 4.59
N PRO A 237 -14.61 3.81 4.69
CA PRO A 237 -15.49 3.82 3.52
C PRO A 237 -15.53 5.13 2.76
N GLN A 238 -15.59 6.26 3.46
CA GLN A 238 -15.65 7.59 2.85
C GLN A 238 -14.32 7.95 2.16
N TRP A 239 -13.20 7.52 2.74
CA TRP A 239 -11.88 7.65 2.12
C TRP A 239 -11.76 6.85 0.83
N ILE A 240 -12.22 5.59 0.84
CA ILE A 240 -12.23 4.71 -0.34
C ILE A 240 -13.05 5.34 -1.47
N GLU A 241 -14.26 5.83 -1.15
CA GLU A 241 -15.13 6.49 -2.13
C GLU A 241 -14.46 7.74 -2.72
N GLY A 242 -13.86 8.59 -1.87
CA GLY A 242 -13.17 9.81 -2.31
C GLY A 242 -11.92 9.52 -3.17
N PHE A 243 -11.15 8.48 -2.86
CA PHE A 243 -9.95 8.11 -3.64
C PHE A 243 -10.24 7.34 -4.93
N LEU A 244 -11.40 6.70 -5.03
CA LEU A 244 -11.83 5.93 -6.20
C LEU A 244 -12.88 6.67 -7.05
N SER A 245 -13.01 7.99 -6.88
CA SER A 245 -13.88 8.82 -7.70
C SER A 245 -13.64 8.61 -9.20
N GLN A 246 -14.63 8.95 -10.02
CA GLN A 246 -14.53 8.80 -11.49
C GLN A 246 -13.33 9.55 -12.10
N SER A 247 -12.82 10.56 -11.40
CA SER A 247 -11.64 11.35 -11.77
C SER A 247 -10.28 10.65 -11.53
N SER A 248 -10.25 9.51 -10.84
CA SER A 248 -8.99 8.85 -10.48
C SER A 248 -8.34 8.12 -11.66
N SER A 249 -7.03 8.36 -11.85
CA SER A 249 -6.22 7.68 -12.87
C SER A 249 -5.82 6.25 -12.48
N LYS A 250 -5.24 5.49 -13.43
CA LYS A 250 -4.70 4.14 -13.19
C LYS A 250 -3.60 4.13 -12.13
N ASP A 251 -2.70 5.12 -12.17
CA ASP A 251 -1.63 5.32 -11.19
C ASP A 251 -2.18 5.63 -9.79
N GLU A 252 -3.17 6.52 -9.71
CA GLU A 252 -3.82 6.87 -8.44
C GLU A 252 -4.49 5.65 -7.79
N MET A 253 -5.13 4.79 -8.59
CA MET A 253 -5.71 3.53 -8.13
C MET A 253 -4.64 2.55 -7.65
N ALA A 254 -3.51 2.44 -8.35
CA ALA A 254 -2.39 1.58 -7.97
C ALA A 254 -1.77 2.02 -6.63
N ILE A 255 -1.52 3.32 -6.45
CA ILE A 255 -1.03 3.89 -5.19
C ILE A 255 -2.02 3.62 -4.04
N PHE A 256 -3.32 3.76 -4.32
CA PHE A 256 -4.34 3.49 -3.33
C PHE A 256 -4.41 2.01 -2.92
N LEU A 257 -4.29 1.09 -3.87
CA LEU A 257 -4.22 -0.35 -3.57
C LEU A 257 -3.02 -0.70 -2.68
N ARG A 258 -1.86 -0.10 -2.94
CA ARG A 258 -0.68 -0.27 -2.08
C ARG A 258 -0.92 0.21 -0.65
N LEU A 259 -1.67 1.30 -0.47
CA LEU A 259 -2.08 1.77 0.84
C LEU A 259 -3.06 0.80 1.50
N LEU A 260 -4.03 0.27 0.75
CA LEU A 260 -4.95 -0.75 1.26
C LEU A 260 -4.19 -2.02 1.72
N ASP A 261 -3.18 -2.47 0.97
CA ASP A 261 -2.32 -3.60 1.38
C ASP A 261 -1.73 -3.37 2.77
N GLN A 262 -1.22 -2.16 3.02
CA GLN A 262 -0.67 -1.78 4.32
C GLN A 262 -1.74 -1.76 5.42
N ILE A 263 -2.92 -1.23 5.13
CA ILE A 263 -4.05 -1.17 6.08
C ILE A 263 -4.51 -2.59 6.43
N VAL A 264 -4.66 -3.47 5.44
CA VAL A 264 -5.02 -4.89 5.66
C VAL A 264 -3.97 -5.57 6.55
N PHE A 265 -2.69 -5.37 6.29
CA PHE A 265 -1.62 -5.91 7.14
C PHE A 265 -1.63 -5.33 8.56
N GLY A 266 -1.94 -4.04 8.69
CA GLY A 266 -1.96 -3.32 9.97
C GLY A 266 -3.11 -3.71 10.88
N PHE A 267 -4.32 -3.87 10.32
CA PHE A 267 -5.55 -4.13 11.08
C PHE A 267 -6.02 -5.59 11.03
N LYS A 268 -5.56 -6.38 10.06
CA LYS A 268 -5.88 -7.82 9.93
C LYS A 268 -7.39 -8.08 10.03
N ALA A 269 -7.83 -8.94 10.94
CA ALA A 269 -9.24 -9.29 11.14
C ALA A 269 -10.14 -8.08 11.44
N GLU A 270 -9.62 -6.99 12.02
CA GLU A 270 -10.41 -5.80 12.36
C GLU A 270 -10.98 -5.08 11.13
N ILE A 271 -10.30 -5.16 9.97
CA ILE A 271 -10.75 -4.52 8.74
C ILE A 271 -11.84 -5.32 8.01
N TYR A 272 -12.15 -6.55 8.45
CA TYR A 272 -13.03 -7.47 7.73
C TYR A 272 -14.35 -6.84 7.29
N ASN A 273 -15.06 -6.18 8.21
CA ASN A 273 -16.36 -5.57 7.92
C ASN A 273 -16.28 -4.46 6.87
N VAL A 274 -15.19 -3.68 6.89
CA VAL A 274 -14.98 -2.60 5.93
C VAL A 274 -14.66 -3.17 4.55
N LEU A 275 -13.77 -4.17 4.47
CA LEU A 275 -13.50 -4.87 3.22
C LEU A 275 -14.76 -5.53 2.66
N ASN A 276 -15.55 -6.18 3.51
CA ASN A 276 -16.76 -6.87 3.09
C ASN A 276 -17.78 -5.95 2.44
N MET A 277 -17.90 -4.72 2.95
CA MET A 277 -18.80 -3.71 2.40
C MET A 277 -18.29 -3.09 1.10
N LEU A 278 -16.96 -2.99 0.91
CA LEU A 278 -16.37 -2.17 -0.14
C LEU A 278 -15.66 -2.95 -1.25
N LEU A 279 -15.48 -4.26 -1.07
CA LEU A 279 -14.76 -5.09 -2.03
C LEU A 279 -15.39 -5.04 -3.42
N THR A 280 -16.68 -5.32 -3.57
CA THR A 280 -17.33 -5.31 -4.90
C THR A 280 -17.27 -3.94 -5.58
N PRO A 281 -17.63 -2.81 -4.93
CA PRO A 281 -17.46 -1.47 -5.52
C PRO A 281 -16.01 -1.17 -5.96
N LEU A 282 -15.03 -1.53 -5.11
CA LEU A 282 -13.60 -1.38 -5.41
C LEU A 282 -13.21 -2.18 -6.66
N LEU A 283 -13.59 -3.46 -6.72
CA LEU A 283 -13.28 -4.34 -7.85
C LEU A 283 -13.92 -3.85 -9.15
N GLN A 284 -15.16 -3.37 -9.11
CA GLN A 284 -15.83 -2.79 -10.28
C GLN A 284 -15.05 -1.59 -10.82
N ARG A 285 -14.56 -0.72 -9.95
CA ARG A 285 -13.74 0.44 -10.35
C ARG A 285 -12.40 0.02 -10.94
N ILE A 286 -11.71 -0.94 -10.33
CA ILE A 286 -10.47 -1.50 -10.85
C ILE A 286 -10.71 -2.12 -12.24
N PHE A 287 -11.79 -2.87 -12.43
CA PHE A 287 -12.08 -3.53 -13.69
C PHE A 287 -12.38 -2.55 -14.81
N ALA A 288 -13.03 -1.43 -14.50
CA ALA A 288 -13.16 -0.32 -15.44
C ALA A 288 -11.79 0.21 -15.86
N GLY A 289 -10.89 0.50 -14.90
CA GLY A 289 -9.53 0.96 -15.20
C GLY A 289 -8.66 -0.06 -15.96
N LEU A 290 -8.84 -1.35 -15.68
CA LEU A 290 -8.14 -2.44 -16.37
C LEU A 290 -8.61 -2.65 -17.81
N SER A 291 -9.84 -2.23 -18.12
CA SER A 291 -10.47 -2.38 -19.44
C SER A 291 -10.24 -1.18 -20.36
N GLU A 292 -9.65 -0.09 -19.85
CA GLU A 292 -9.34 1.09 -20.66
C GLU A 292 -8.30 0.75 -21.74
N PRO A 293 -8.51 1.20 -22.99
CA PRO A 293 -7.56 0.97 -24.07
C PRO A 293 -6.25 1.70 -23.78
N VAL A 294 -5.13 1.06 -24.12
CA VAL A 294 -3.80 1.65 -24.03
C VAL A 294 -3.61 2.61 -25.21
N THR A 295 -3.39 3.89 -24.94
CA THR A 295 -3.18 4.91 -25.99
C THR A 295 -1.73 5.38 -26.14
N GLY A 296 -0.85 5.02 -25.20
CA GLY A 296 0.58 5.31 -25.27
C GLY A 296 1.41 4.50 -24.27
N THR A 297 2.73 4.70 -24.28
CA THR A 297 3.67 3.99 -23.40
C THR A 297 3.42 4.26 -21.92
N ASP A 298 3.09 5.50 -21.54
CA ASP A 298 2.81 5.84 -20.14
C ASP A 298 1.54 5.13 -19.63
N ASP A 299 0.49 5.05 -20.46
CA ASP A 299 -0.71 4.28 -20.13
C ASP A 299 -0.40 2.79 -19.92
N GLU A 300 0.50 2.24 -20.73
CA GLU A 300 0.93 0.85 -20.62
C GLU A 300 1.64 0.58 -19.29
N ILE A 301 2.54 1.48 -18.88
CA ILE A 301 3.23 1.39 -17.60
C ILE A 301 2.22 1.47 -16.45
N GLN A 302 1.35 2.48 -16.45
CA GLN A 302 0.34 2.67 -15.40
C GLN A 302 -0.63 1.49 -15.32
N LEU A 303 -1.03 0.93 -16.46
CA LEU A 303 -1.88 -0.26 -16.51
C LEU A 303 -1.14 -1.49 -15.95
N GLY A 304 0.15 -1.64 -16.26
CA GLY A 304 1.00 -2.68 -15.67
C GLY A 304 1.10 -2.57 -14.15
N GLU A 305 1.26 -1.36 -13.63
CA GLU A 305 1.27 -1.07 -12.20
C GLU A 305 -0.08 -1.44 -11.56
N LEU A 306 -1.19 -1.00 -12.14
CA LEU A 306 -2.53 -1.31 -11.65
C LEU A 306 -2.79 -2.82 -11.60
N ARG A 307 -2.40 -3.57 -12.63
CA ARG A 307 -2.50 -5.04 -12.66
C ARG A 307 -1.70 -5.69 -11.52
N ARG A 308 -0.49 -5.19 -11.27
CA ARG A 308 0.41 -5.68 -10.22
C ARG A 308 -0.18 -5.43 -8.83
N GLU A 309 -0.58 -4.19 -8.53
CA GLU A 309 -1.13 -3.84 -7.22
C GLU A 309 -2.49 -4.51 -6.98
N TYR A 310 -3.32 -4.71 -8.02
CA TYR A 310 -4.57 -5.48 -7.92
C TYR A 310 -4.33 -6.93 -7.47
N LEU A 311 -3.39 -7.62 -8.12
CA LEU A 311 -3.07 -9.01 -7.77
C LEU A 311 -2.37 -9.11 -6.40
N SER A 312 -1.52 -8.12 -6.07
CA SER A 312 -0.94 -7.99 -4.72
C SER A 312 -2.03 -7.90 -3.66
N PHE A 313 -3.03 -7.03 -3.87
CA PHE A 313 -4.14 -6.84 -2.95
C PHE A 313 -4.95 -8.11 -2.70
N LEU A 314 -5.27 -8.86 -3.76
CA LEU A 314 -5.93 -10.16 -3.60
C LEU A 314 -5.09 -11.13 -2.76
N LEU A 315 -3.79 -11.19 -3.03
CA LEU A 315 -2.87 -12.07 -2.31
C LEU A 315 -2.72 -11.65 -0.84
N VAL A 316 -2.71 -10.34 -0.55
CA VAL A 316 -2.67 -9.80 0.81
C VAL A 316 -3.92 -10.20 1.60
N ILE A 317 -5.12 -10.11 1.01
CA ILE A 317 -6.36 -10.58 1.66
C ILE A 317 -6.27 -12.08 1.97
N LEU A 318 -5.87 -12.91 1.00
CA LEU A 318 -5.76 -14.37 1.16
C LEU A 318 -4.65 -14.80 2.14
N ASN A 319 -3.62 -13.99 2.33
CA ASN A 319 -2.52 -14.29 3.25
C ASN A 319 -2.80 -13.82 4.68
N ASN A 320 -3.74 -12.89 4.87
CA ASN A 320 -4.14 -12.37 6.19
C ASN A 320 -5.43 -13.03 6.73
N GLU A 321 -5.82 -14.19 6.21
CA GLU A 321 -6.99 -14.97 6.66
C GLU A 321 -8.32 -14.20 6.50
N LEU A 322 -8.42 -13.37 5.46
CA LEU A 322 -9.60 -12.56 5.13
C LEU A 322 -10.33 -13.07 3.89
N GLU A 323 -10.10 -14.32 3.48
CA GLU A 323 -10.69 -14.93 2.28
C GLU A 323 -12.22 -14.98 2.29
N SER A 324 -12.84 -15.01 3.47
CA SER A 324 -14.30 -15.07 3.62
C SER A 324 -14.99 -13.83 3.08
N VAL A 325 -14.25 -12.71 2.94
CA VAL A 325 -14.73 -11.49 2.27
C VAL A 325 -15.13 -11.79 0.82
N PHE A 326 -14.41 -12.66 0.11
CA PHE A 326 -14.68 -12.96 -1.31
C PHE A 326 -15.96 -13.78 -1.54
N ILE A 327 -16.37 -14.55 -0.53
CA ILE A 327 -17.49 -15.51 -0.60
C ILE A 327 -18.65 -15.13 0.32
N SER A 328 -18.64 -13.91 0.85
CA SER A 328 -19.73 -13.39 1.66
C SER A 328 -20.99 -13.20 0.83
N GLU A 329 -22.15 -13.08 1.50
CA GLU A 329 -23.42 -12.82 0.82
C GLU A 329 -23.38 -11.54 -0.05
N ALA A 330 -22.59 -10.55 0.36
CA ALA A 330 -22.43 -9.28 -0.35
C ALA A 330 -21.57 -9.41 -1.63
N ASN A 331 -20.53 -10.25 -1.60
CA ASN A 331 -19.50 -10.28 -2.64
C ASN A 331 -19.54 -11.53 -3.53
N GLN A 332 -20.21 -12.61 -3.09
CA GLN A 332 -20.26 -13.90 -3.81
C GLN A 332 -20.73 -13.78 -5.26
N GLY A 333 -21.64 -12.84 -5.55
CA GLY A 333 -22.14 -12.60 -6.92
C GLY A 333 -21.08 -12.06 -7.88
N PHE A 334 -19.98 -11.51 -7.35
CA PHE A 334 -18.85 -10.99 -8.13
C PHE A 334 -17.66 -11.95 -8.18
N PHE A 335 -17.73 -13.08 -7.45
CA PHE A 335 -16.62 -14.01 -7.30
C PHE A 335 -16.15 -14.60 -8.65
N GLU A 336 -17.08 -14.98 -9.53
CA GLU A 336 -16.72 -15.52 -10.84
C GLU A 336 -16.00 -14.49 -11.72
N SER A 337 -16.46 -13.23 -11.70
CA SER A 337 -15.79 -12.13 -12.40
C SER A 337 -14.37 -11.90 -11.88
N LEU A 338 -14.17 -12.01 -10.56
CA LEU A 338 -12.86 -11.94 -9.91
C LEU A 338 -11.94 -13.08 -10.33
N VAL A 339 -12.45 -14.32 -10.38
CA VAL A 339 -11.62 -15.44 -10.84
C VAL A 339 -11.25 -15.26 -12.31
N ASN A 340 -12.21 -14.85 -13.15
CA ASN A 340 -11.97 -14.62 -14.57
C ASN A 340 -10.95 -13.52 -14.86
N SER A 341 -10.92 -12.45 -14.06
CA SER A 341 -9.89 -11.40 -14.20
C SER A 341 -8.50 -11.95 -13.87
N VAL A 342 -8.35 -12.74 -12.80
CA VAL A 342 -7.08 -13.38 -12.43
C VAL A 342 -6.62 -14.34 -13.53
N LEU A 343 -7.52 -15.17 -14.06
CA LEU A 343 -7.21 -16.08 -15.18
C LEU A 343 -6.75 -15.29 -16.42
N THR A 344 -7.42 -14.18 -16.75
CA THR A 344 -7.05 -13.32 -17.89
C THR A 344 -5.68 -12.68 -17.71
N LEU A 345 -5.37 -12.20 -16.51
CA LEU A 345 -4.04 -11.66 -16.20
C LEU A 345 -2.95 -12.74 -16.23
N GLY A 346 -3.27 -13.99 -15.85
CA GLY A 346 -2.39 -15.14 -15.98
C GLY A 346 -1.94 -15.41 -17.43
N ARG A 347 -2.82 -15.15 -18.42
CA ARG A 347 -2.53 -15.29 -19.86
C ARG A 347 -1.65 -14.18 -20.43
N THR A 348 -1.43 -13.10 -19.70
CA THR A 348 -0.72 -11.94 -20.23
C THR A 348 0.80 -12.17 -20.15
N LEU A 349 1.41 -12.58 -21.26
CA LEU A 349 2.81 -13.01 -21.33
C LEU A 349 3.71 -12.05 -22.14
N VAL A 350 3.39 -10.76 -22.12
CA VAL A 350 4.22 -9.72 -22.77
C VAL A 350 5.56 -9.63 -22.04
N ALA A 351 6.67 -9.77 -22.76
CA ALA A 351 8.01 -9.91 -22.18
C ALA A 351 8.40 -8.78 -21.21
N GLU A 352 7.96 -7.55 -21.49
CA GLU A 352 8.24 -6.36 -20.66
C GLU A 352 7.31 -6.28 -19.43
N ASN A 353 6.23 -7.08 -19.37
CA ASN A 353 5.20 -7.01 -18.34
C ASN A 353 4.66 -8.40 -17.96
N ILE A 354 5.55 -9.37 -17.75
CA ILE A 354 5.20 -10.73 -17.34
C ILE A 354 4.97 -10.86 -15.81
N GLY A 355 5.33 -9.83 -15.04
CA GLY A 355 5.16 -9.78 -13.58
C GLY A 355 3.73 -10.07 -13.09
N PRO A 356 2.68 -9.47 -13.68
CA PRO A 356 1.30 -9.78 -13.37
C PRO A 356 0.92 -11.25 -13.59
N SER A 357 1.42 -11.91 -14.66
CA SER A 357 1.13 -13.34 -14.88
C SER A 357 1.67 -14.19 -13.72
N ARG A 358 2.89 -13.94 -13.26
CA ARG A 358 3.48 -14.61 -12.09
C ARG A 358 2.62 -14.42 -10.83
N LEU A 359 2.17 -13.18 -10.57
CA LEU A 359 1.31 -12.88 -9.43
C LEU A 359 -0.07 -13.55 -9.56
N ALA A 360 -0.64 -13.63 -10.76
CA ALA A 360 -1.91 -14.31 -10.99
C ALA A 360 -1.82 -15.79 -10.62
N PHE A 361 -0.77 -16.51 -11.04
CA PHE A 361 -0.56 -17.90 -10.61
C PHE A 361 -0.34 -18.02 -9.11
N SER A 362 0.32 -17.05 -8.48
CA SER A 362 0.47 -17.02 -7.01
C SER A 362 -0.88 -16.87 -6.30
N VAL A 363 -1.76 -16.01 -6.81
CA VAL A 363 -3.13 -15.83 -6.31
C VAL A 363 -3.94 -17.12 -6.47
N LEU A 364 -3.93 -17.73 -7.66
CA LEU A 364 -4.64 -19.00 -7.91
C LEU A 364 -4.15 -20.11 -6.98
N ALA A 365 -2.82 -20.27 -6.83
CA ALA A 365 -2.26 -21.27 -5.94
C ALA A 365 -2.68 -21.03 -4.49
N ARG A 366 -2.75 -19.75 -4.06
CA ARG A 366 -3.25 -19.42 -2.72
C ARG A 366 -4.74 -19.72 -2.57
N MET A 367 -5.57 -19.44 -3.57
CA MET A 367 -7.00 -19.81 -3.58
C MET A 367 -7.19 -21.33 -3.43
N VAL A 368 -6.38 -22.13 -4.13
CA VAL A 368 -6.36 -23.60 -3.98
C VAL A 368 -6.04 -24.01 -2.54
N VAL A 369 -5.02 -23.41 -1.94
CA VAL A 369 -4.62 -23.74 -0.56
C VAL A 369 -5.71 -23.38 0.45
N VAL A 370 -6.35 -22.23 0.28
CA VAL A 370 -7.33 -21.67 1.22
C VAL A 370 -8.69 -22.36 1.11
N TRP A 371 -9.20 -22.58 -0.10
CA TRP A 371 -10.54 -23.14 -0.31
C TRP A 371 -10.57 -24.61 -0.72
N GLY A 372 -9.43 -25.21 -1.07
CA GLY A 372 -9.34 -26.61 -1.49
C GLY A 372 -9.52 -27.64 -0.36
N GLY A 373 -9.63 -27.19 0.90
CA GLY A 373 -9.86 -28.07 2.05
C GLY A 373 -8.59 -28.81 2.53
N PRO A 374 -8.75 -29.89 3.32
CA PRO A 374 -7.62 -30.71 3.79
C PRO A 374 -6.87 -31.41 2.65
N ASP A 375 -5.58 -31.66 2.84
CA ASP A 375 -4.74 -32.33 1.85
C ASP A 375 -5.14 -33.81 1.70
N CYS A 376 -5.41 -34.23 0.45
CA CYS A 376 -5.75 -35.60 0.08
C CYS A 376 -4.55 -36.38 -0.47
N ALA A 377 -3.48 -35.68 -0.89
CA ALA A 377 -2.23 -36.27 -1.33
C ALA A 377 -1.04 -35.60 -0.65
N LYS A 378 0.09 -36.29 -0.57
CA LYS A 378 1.33 -35.77 0.01
C LYS A 378 2.45 -35.83 -1.02
N ILE A 379 3.07 -34.68 -1.27
CA ILE A 379 4.29 -34.58 -2.08
C ILE A 379 5.47 -34.87 -1.16
N ALA A 380 6.23 -35.91 -1.46
CA ALA A 380 7.36 -36.37 -0.66
C ALA A 380 8.32 -37.18 -1.53
N GLU A 381 9.58 -37.36 -1.11
CA GLU A 381 10.53 -38.24 -1.82
C GLU A 381 9.98 -39.66 -2.02
N ASN A 382 9.19 -40.15 -1.06
CA ASN A 382 8.46 -41.42 -1.13
C ASN A 382 6.95 -41.14 -0.92
N PRO A 383 6.21 -40.77 -1.98
CA PRO A 383 4.81 -40.42 -1.86
C PRO A 383 3.95 -41.67 -1.64
N SER A 384 2.98 -41.57 -0.74
CA SER A 384 1.92 -42.58 -0.61
C SER A 384 0.80 -42.30 -1.63
N ALA A 385 0.01 -43.33 -1.97
CA ALA A 385 -1.19 -43.12 -2.76
C ALA A 385 -2.10 -42.05 -2.11
N PRO A 386 -2.80 -41.23 -2.91
CA PRO A 386 -3.77 -40.28 -2.38
C PRO A 386 -4.77 -40.96 -1.45
N SER A 387 -5.04 -40.35 -0.30
CA SER A 387 -5.91 -40.89 0.74
C SER A 387 -6.98 -39.86 1.12
N GLY A 388 -8.24 -40.27 1.10
CA GLY A 388 -9.38 -39.40 1.41
C GLY A 388 -10.06 -38.86 0.15
N SER A 389 -11.29 -38.39 0.33
CA SER A 389 -12.05 -37.68 -0.72
C SER A 389 -11.83 -36.17 -0.60
N PRO A 390 -11.74 -35.44 -1.73
CA PRO A 390 -11.68 -33.98 -1.72
C PRO A 390 -12.83 -33.40 -0.88
N ASN A 391 -12.51 -32.46 0.01
CA ASN A 391 -13.49 -31.82 0.88
C ASN A 391 -13.25 -30.30 0.92
N PRO A 392 -13.53 -29.59 -0.18
CA PRO A 392 -13.27 -28.16 -0.29
C PRO A 392 -14.19 -27.34 0.63
N SER A 393 -13.71 -26.18 1.06
CA SER A 393 -14.47 -25.22 1.86
C SER A 393 -15.65 -24.63 1.08
N ILE A 394 -15.52 -24.54 -0.24
CA ILE A 394 -16.57 -24.10 -1.17
C ILE A 394 -17.07 -25.33 -1.94
N PRO A 395 -18.37 -25.66 -1.91
CA PRO A 395 -18.91 -26.80 -2.64
C PRO A 395 -18.58 -26.76 -4.14
N GLY A 396 -18.02 -27.85 -4.67
CA GLY A 396 -17.64 -27.97 -6.09
C GLY A 396 -16.34 -27.27 -6.49
N PHE A 397 -15.64 -26.63 -5.55
CA PHE A 397 -14.38 -25.94 -5.85
C PHE A 397 -13.26 -26.91 -6.25
N ASP A 398 -13.31 -28.15 -5.76
CA ASP A 398 -12.45 -29.26 -6.17
C ASP A 398 -12.46 -29.48 -7.69
N ARG A 399 -13.64 -29.56 -8.30
CA ARG A 399 -13.80 -29.65 -9.77
C ARG A 399 -13.48 -28.34 -10.45
N PHE A 400 -13.93 -27.22 -9.89
CA PHE A 400 -13.69 -25.89 -10.44
C PHE A 400 -12.19 -25.60 -10.65
N MET A 401 -11.34 -25.96 -9.69
CA MET A 401 -9.87 -25.81 -9.82
C MET A 401 -9.32 -26.62 -11.00
N ILE A 402 -9.77 -27.86 -11.18
CA ILE A 402 -9.36 -28.73 -12.30
C ILE A 402 -9.88 -28.19 -13.64
N ASP A 403 -11.13 -27.72 -13.69
CA ASP A 403 -11.76 -27.31 -14.95
C ASP A 403 -11.38 -25.88 -15.38
N ARG A 404 -10.86 -25.05 -14.47
CA ARG A 404 -10.58 -23.63 -14.75
C ARG A 404 -9.13 -23.21 -14.53
N PHE A 405 -8.46 -23.73 -13.50
CA PHE A 405 -7.09 -23.30 -13.17
C PHE A 405 -6.05 -24.12 -13.92
N HIS A 406 -6.24 -25.45 -14.00
CA HIS A 406 -5.34 -26.32 -14.74
C HIS A 406 -5.26 -26.00 -16.25
N PRO A 407 -6.37 -25.73 -16.98
CA PRO A 407 -6.28 -25.39 -18.40
C PRO A 407 -5.45 -24.14 -18.68
N LEU A 408 -5.50 -23.14 -17.80
CA LEU A 408 -4.69 -21.92 -17.92
C LEU A 408 -3.19 -22.24 -17.98
N CYS A 409 -2.70 -23.22 -17.20
CA CYS A 409 -1.31 -23.64 -17.23
C CYS A 409 -0.89 -24.11 -18.64
N TRP A 410 -1.76 -24.86 -19.31
CA TRP A 410 -1.51 -25.35 -20.67
C TRP A 410 -1.67 -24.28 -21.74
N GLU A 411 -2.63 -23.37 -21.59
CA GLU A 411 -2.77 -22.20 -22.46
C GLU A 411 -1.48 -21.37 -22.47
N VAL A 412 -0.89 -21.12 -21.28
CA VAL A 412 0.39 -20.41 -21.15
C VAL A 412 1.55 -21.19 -21.79
N PHE A 413 1.57 -22.51 -21.67
CA PHE A 413 2.60 -23.35 -22.30
C PHE A 413 2.56 -23.32 -23.84
N GLN A 414 1.36 -23.21 -24.40
CA GLN A 414 1.14 -23.13 -25.84
C GLN A 414 1.46 -21.74 -26.42
N ASP A 415 1.57 -20.71 -25.59
CA ASP A 415 1.87 -19.35 -26.03
C ASP A 415 3.33 -19.23 -26.55
N PRO A 416 3.54 -18.73 -27.79
CA PRO A 416 4.87 -18.60 -28.39
C PRO A 416 5.79 -17.58 -27.67
N ASN A 417 5.22 -16.64 -26.93
CA ASN A 417 5.95 -15.66 -26.13
C ASN A 417 6.48 -16.25 -24.82
N PHE A 418 5.89 -17.35 -24.35
CA PHE A 418 6.37 -18.04 -23.15
C PHE A 418 7.70 -18.77 -23.45
N ARG A 419 8.83 -18.26 -22.94
CA ARG A 419 10.17 -18.79 -23.26
C ARG A 419 11.01 -19.06 -22.01
N PRO A 420 10.59 -19.99 -21.13
CA PRO A 420 11.28 -20.24 -19.85
C PRO A 420 12.71 -20.77 -19.97
N HIS A 421 13.14 -21.19 -21.17
CA HIS A 421 14.51 -21.63 -21.46
C HIS A 421 15.49 -20.47 -21.68
N ASN A 422 15.01 -19.33 -22.17
CA ASN A 422 15.84 -18.17 -22.50
C ASN A 422 15.56 -16.97 -21.61
N ASP A 423 14.38 -16.89 -21.00
CA ASP A 423 13.95 -15.78 -20.16
C ASP A 423 13.78 -16.22 -18.69
N ALA A 424 14.49 -15.53 -17.80
CA ALA A 424 14.45 -15.78 -16.36
C ALA A 424 13.08 -15.46 -15.75
N GLN A 425 12.35 -14.47 -16.28
CA GLN A 425 11.03 -14.11 -15.77
C GLN A 425 9.98 -15.17 -16.15
N SER A 426 10.00 -15.64 -17.40
CA SER A 426 9.21 -16.79 -17.85
C SER A 426 9.50 -18.04 -17.02
N LYS A 427 10.76 -18.26 -16.62
CA LYS A 427 11.12 -19.36 -15.71
C LYS A 427 10.50 -19.21 -14.32
N GLN A 428 10.35 -17.99 -13.81
CA GLN A 428 9.64 -17.76 -12.55
C GLN A 428 8.16 -18.08 -12.66
N VAL A 429 7.50 -17.70 -13.76
CA VAL A 429 6.11 -18.08 -14.04
C VAL A 429 5.96 -19.61 -14.10
N LEU A 430 6.90 -20.31 -14.75
CA LEU A 430 6.90 -21.78 -14.78
C LEU A 430 6.96 -22.40 -13.37
N ASN A 431 7.73 -21.80 -12.45
CA ASN A 431 7.79 -22.25 -11.07
C ASN A 431 6.46 -22.06 -10.33
N GLU A 432 5.74 -20.96 -10.58
CA GLU A 432 4.41 -20.75 -9.99
C GLU A 432 3.36 -21.67 -10.61
N ILE A 433 3.43 -21.96 -11.91
CA ILE A 433 2.60 -22.97 -12.57
C ILE A 433 2.83 -24.34 -11.94
N ALA A 434 4.10 -24.75 -11.79
CA ALA A 434 4.44 -26.00 -11.12
C ALA A 434 3.88 -26.07 -9.68
N GLY A 435 3.97 -24.96 -8.94
CA GLY A 435 3.39 -24.84 -7.61
C GLY A 435 1.87 -24.93 -7.57
N LEU A 436 1.18 -24.33 -8.56
CA LEU A 436 -0.27 -24.41 -8.70
C LEU A 436 -0.72 -25.85 -8.98
N GLU A 437 -0.11 -26.52 -9.93
CA GLU A 437 -0.42 -27.92 -10.27
C GLU A 437 -0.22 -28.86 -9.08
N GLN A 438 0.90 -28.69 -8.36
CA GLN A 438 1.17 -29.42 -7.14
C GLN A 438 0.15 -29.13 -6.03
N ALA A 439 -0.32 -27.88 -5.91
CA ALA A 439 -1.39 -27.53 -4.97
C ALA A 439 -2.72 -28.19 -5.34
N ILE A 440 -3.11 -28.17 -6.62
CA ILE A 440 -4.33 -28.84 -7.12
C ILE A 440 -4.25 -30.33 -6.82
N TYR A 441 -3.12 -30.97 -7.15
CA TYR A 441 -2.88 -32.38 -6.83
C TYR A 441 -3.00 -32.68 -5.34
N THR A 442 -2.39 -31.86 -4.49
CA THR A 442 -2.40 -32.04 -3.03
C THR A 442 -3.84 -32.00 -2.48
N LYS A 443 -4.69 -31.11 -3.01
CA LYS A 443 -6.08 -30.93 -2.55
C LYS A 443 -7.08 -31.93 -3.15
N THR A 444 -6.83 -32.42 -4.36
CA THR A 444 -7.83 -33.22 -5.10
C THR A 444 -7.42 -34.68 -5.33
N GLY A 445 -6.14 -35.00 -5.16
CA GLY A 445 -5.60 -36.36 -5.21
C GLY A 445 -5.97 -37.11 -6.50
N GLU A 446 -6.66 -38.25 -6.32
CA GLU A 446 -7.03 -39.17 -7.40
C GLU A 446 -7.89 -38.51 -8.48
N MET A 447 -8.75 -37.55 -8.11
CA MET A 447 -9.61 -36.86 -9.07
C MET A 447 -8.81 -36.13 -10.15
N PHE A 448 -7.69 -35.50 -9.75
CA PHE A 448 -6.81 -34.81 -10.69
C PHE A 448 -5.99 -35.79 -11.52
N ILE A 449 -5.52 -36.89 -10.94
CA ILE A 449 -4.85 -37.97 -11.69
C ILE A 449 -5.76 -38.48 -12.81
N GLN A 450 -7.03 -38.78 -12.50
CA GLN A 450 -8.00 -39.26 -13.48
C GLN A 450 -8.27 -38.24 -14.59
N HIS A 451 -8.34 -36.94 -14.25
CA HIS A 451 -8.48 -35.89 -15.25
C HIS A 451 -7.27 -35.85 -16.20
N LEU A 452 -6.05 -35.90 -15.66
CA LEU A 452 -4.82 -35.90 -16.46
C LEU A 452 -4.76 -37.11 -17.40
N GLN A 453 -5.13 -38.30 -16.91
CA GLN A 453 -5.11 -39.54 -17.69
C GLN A 453 -6.19 -39.59 -18.78
N SER A 454 -7.35 -39.00 -18.53
CA SER A 454 -8.49 -39.03 -19.48
C SER A 454 -8.46 -37.90 -20.50
N SER A 455 -7.92 -36.74 -20.13
CA SER A 455 -7.96 -35.52 -20.96
C SER A 455 -6.58 -35.15 -21.49
N LEU A 456 -5.66 -34.81 -20.58
CA LEU A 456 -4.39 -34.19 -20.93
C LEU A 456 -3.41 -35.16 -21.62
N PHE A 457 -3.10 -36.30 -21.00
CA PHE A 457 -2.08 -37.22 -21.52
C PHE A 457 -2.42 -37.78 -22.89
N PRO A 458 -3.69 -38.15 -23.20
CA PRO A 458 -4.09 -38.54 -24.54
C PRO A 458 -3.92 -37.41 -25.54
N HIS A 459 -4.30 -36.18 -25.18
CA HIS A 459 -4.11 -35.00 -26.04
C HIS A 459 -2.63 -34.71 -26.32
N LEU A 460 -1.78 -34.94 -25.32
CA LEU A 460 -0.34 -34.79 -25.43
C LEU A 460 0.34 -35.99 -26.12
N GLY A 461 -0.28 -37.17 -26.16
CA GLY A 461 0.34 -38.40 -26.68
C GLY A 461 1.48 -38.93 -25.82
N ILE A 462 1.38 -38.84 -24.49
CA ILE A 462 2.42 -39.31 -23.54
C ILE A 462 1.87 -40.35 -22.56
N ASP A 463 2.75 -41.19 -22.03
CA ASP A 463 2.42 -42.23 -21.01
C ASP A 463 2.04 -41.63 -19.64
N GLY A 464 2.31 -40.35 -19.39
CA GLY A 464 1.93 -39.63 -18.16
C GLY A 464 2.66 -40.07 -16.88
N SER A 465 3.26 -41.26 -16.86
CA SER A 465 3.97 -41.86 -15.71
C SER A 465 5.06 -40.94 -15.13
N ASP A 466 5.92 -40.38 -15.99
CA ASP A 466 7.00 -39.48 -15.55
C ASP A 466 6.46 -38.12 -15.07
N PHE A 467 5.34 -37.65 -15.64
CA PHE A 467 4.67 -36.44 -15.19
C PHE A 467 4.14 -36.62 -13.76
N LEU A 468 3.37 -37.70 -13.53
CA LEU A 468 2.80 -38.02 -12.23
C LEU A 468 3.89 -38.27 -11.18
N ARG A 469 4.98 -38.97 -11.56
CA ARG A 469 6.13 -39.17 -10.70
C ARG A 469 6.76 -37.83 -10.32
N SER A 470 7.13 -37.00 -11.31
CA SER A 470 7.79 -35.72 -11.04
C SER A 470 6.90 -34.78 -10.20
N MET A 471 5.59 -34.74 -10.45
CA MET A 471 4.65 -33.93 -9.68
C MET A 471 4.55 -34.38 -8.21
N SER A 472 4.53 -35.69 -7.96
CA SER A 472 4.34 -36.27 -6.61
C SER A 472 5.64 -36.39 -5.79
N THR A 473 6.81 -36.49 -6.44
CA THR A 473 8.10 -36.67 -5.74
C THR A 473 8.89 -35.38 -5.56
N SER A 474 8.63 -34.34 -6.35
CA SER A 474 9.39 -33.09 -6.27
C SER A 474 8.95 -32.24 -5.09
N VAL A 475 9.62 -32.40 -3.95
CA VAL A 475 9.34 -31.64 -2.72
C VAL A 475 9.57 -30.13 -2.93
N ASP A 476 10.51 -29.78 -3.80
CA ASP A 476 10.73 -28.41 -4.21
C ASP A 476 10.03 -28.09 -5.54
N ARG A 477 9.48 -26.89 -5.64
CA ARG A 477 8.81 -26.40 -6.87
C ARG A 477 9.75 -26.43 -8.10
N LYS A 478 11.07 -26.36 -7.88
CA LYS A 478 12.07 -26.35 -8.97
C LYS A 478 12.23 -27.72 -9.62
N GLY A 479 12.08 -28.83 -8.89
CA GLY A 479 12.16 -30.18 -9.45
C GLY A 479 11.10 -30.40 -10.53
N PHE A 480 9.83 -30.17 -10.18
CA PHE A 480 8.72 -30.34 -11.12
C PHE A 480 8.76 -29.30 -12.26
N SER A 481 9.09 -28.04 -11.94
CA SER A 481 9.30 -26.99 -12.95
C SER A 481 10.38 -27.37 -13.98
N SER A 482 11.49 -27.98 -13.54
CA SER A 482 12.56 -28.43 -14.45
C SER A 482 12.09 -29.55 -15.38
N TYR A 483 11.26 -30.47 -14.88
CA TYR A 483 10.62 -31.50 -15.70
C TYR A 483 9.68 -30.87 -16.74
N LEU A 484 8.80 -29.94 -16.33
CA LEU A 484 7.91 -29.23 -17.24
C LEU A 484 8.69 -28.45 -18.30
N GLN A 485 9.79 -27.81 -17.92
CA GLN A 485 10.69 -27.13 -18.85
C GLN A 485 11.25 -28.08 -19.92
N GLY A 486 11.67 -29.28 -19.51
CA GLY A 486 12.15 -30.33 -20.42
C GLY A 486 11.05 -30.81 -21.37
N LEU A 487 9.84 -31.03 -20.84
CA LEU A 487 8.67 -31.42 -21.63
C LEU A 487 8.34 -30.37 -22.70
N LEU A 488 8.37 -29.08 -22.35
CA LEU A 488 8.14 -27.98 -23.31
C LEU A 488 9.21 -27.95 -24.40
N LYS A 489 10.48 -28.18 -24.05
CA LYS A 489 11.58 -28.22 -25.01
C LYS A 489 11.46 -29.37 -26.01
N SER A 490 10.95 -30.53 -25.59
CA SER A 490 10.75 -31.66 -26.52
C SER A 490 9.63 -31.46 -27.54
N ARG A 491 8.79 -30.43 -27.36
CA ARG A 491 7.58 -30.19 -28.15
C ARG A 491 7.64 -28.95 -29.05
N ARG A 492 8.67 -28.12 -28.89
CA ARG A 492 8.99 -27.00 -29.79
C ARG A 492 10.22 -27.37 -30.59
#